data_AF-A0A2B2BWG5-F1
#
_entry.id   AF-A0A2B2BWG5-F1
#
_cell.length_a   1.000
_cell.length_b   1.000
_cell.length_c   1.000
_cell.angle_alpha   90.00
_cell.angle_beta   90.00
_cell.angle_gamma   90.00
#
_symmetry.space_group_name_H-M   'P 1'
#
loop_
_entity.id
_entity.type
_entity.pdbx_description
1 polymer ?
#
loop_
_entity_poly.entity_id
_entity_poly.type
_entity_poly.pdbx_seq_one_letter_code
_entity_poly.pdbx_strand_id
1 'polypeptide(L)'
;MQLQVLNSPFNQEQAELLNRILPTLTESQKVWLSGFLAAAQFSSISGSENAQVSEQPGGITTPVISKDVTILFGSQSGNAQGLAKKAGKKLEAAGFQVTVLSMSDFKPNNLKKVENLLIVASTHGEGTPPDNAISFHEFLHGKRAPKLDHLRFSVLALGDSSYEFFCQTGKDFDARLEELGGTRLYPRFDCDLDYDEPASEWLAGVLSNLKEADAGSQVPVQELVSQAVESTYSRSNPFKAEVLENINLNGRGSNKETHHLELSLEGSGLTFEPGDSLGIYPENDPALVTSLLEEMNWDPEQQVTVNKKGEILPLKEALTTHFEITTLTKPLIEKAARLTANENLQELLSPGNEEKLKTYLDGRDLLDLVRDFTPWVGSAQEFVSILRKMPSRLYSISSSLAANPDEVHLTIGAVRYEAHGRKRNGVCSIQTAERLQPGDTVPVYIQHNENFKLPNNPEAPIIMVGPGTGAAPFRSFMQEREEIGAEGKSWLFFGDQHFVTDFLYQTEWQKWLKDGVLSKLDVAFSRDTAEKVYVQHRMLENSKELFEWLEEGAHLYICGDEKHMAHDVHNTLIDIIEKEGGLSREKAEEYVADLQQQKRYQRDVY
;
A
#
# COMPACT_ATOMS: atom_id res chain seq x y z
N MET A 1 -15.24 -56.05 -1.80
CA MET A 1 -15.85 -56.74 -2.96
C MET A 1 -14.90 -56.53 -4.14
N GLN A 2 -14.41 -57.60 -4.77
CA GLN A 2 -13.46 -57.48 -5.88
C GLN A 2 -14.24 -57.36 -7.19
N LEU A 3 -14.01 -56.28 -7.93
CA LEU A 3 -14.60 -56.04 -9.25
C LEU A 3 -13.99 -57.03 -10.25
N GLN A 4 -14.82 -57.73 -10.98
CA GLN A 4 -14.46 -58.60 -12.09
C GLN A 4 -15.15 -58.07 -13.34
N VAL A 5 -14.57 -58.36 -14.51
CA VAL A 5 -15.18 -57.97 -15.80
C VAL A 5 -16.59 -58.54 -15.95
N LEU A 6 -16.87 -59.69 -15.33
CA LEU A 6 -18.18 -60.35 -15.37
C LEU A 6 -19.23 -59.75 -14.41
N ASN A 7 -18.83 -58.95 -13.42
CA ASN A 7 -19.73 -58.41 -12.39
C ASN A 7 -19.72 -56.87 -12.29
N SER A 8 -19.07 -56.19 -13.25
CA SER A 8 -18.96 -54.74 -13.28
C SER A 8 -18.89 -54.25 -14.75
N PRO A 9 -19.23 -52.97 -15.03
CA PRO A 9 -19.19 -52.43 -16.40
C PRO A 9 -17.77 -52.09 -16.88
N PHE A 10 -16.72 -52.44 -16.11
CA PHE A 10 -15.33 -52.08 -16.39
C PHE A 10 -14.61 -53.18 -17.17
N ASN A 11 -13.74 -52.77 -18.11
CA ASN A 11 -12.85 -53.72 -18.78
C ASN A 11 -11.78 -54.27 -17.81
N GLN A 12 -10.99 -55.23 -18.26
CA GLN A 12 -10.04 -55.94 -17.38
C GLN A 12 -9.03 -55.01 -16.70
N GLU A 13 -8.42 -54.10 -17.48
CA GLU A 13 -7.45 -53.14 -16.97
C GLU A 13 -8.08 -52.15 -15.98
N GLN A 14 -9.27 -51.65 -16.29
CA GLN A 14 -10.03 -50.74 -15.41
C GLN A 14 -10.44 -51.41 -14.10
N ALA A 15 -10.92 -52.65 -14.15
CA ALA A 15 -11.29 -53.42 -12.96
C ALA A 15 -10.06 -53.70 -12.08
N GLU A 16 -8.90 -54.01 -12.66
CA GLU A 16 -7.64 -54.20 -11.93
C GLU A 16 -7.17 -52.92 -11.23
N LEU A 17 -7.23 -51.77 -11.90
CA LEU A 17 -6.88 -50.47 -11.32
C LEU A 17 -7.84 -50.09 -10.17
N LEU A 18 -9.15 -50.26 -10.37
CA LEU A 18 -10.16 -49.97 -9.35
C LEU A 18 -10.01 -50.88 -8.13
N ASN A 19 -9.71 -52.16 -8.33
CA ASN A 19 -9.44 -53.09 -7.24
C ASN A 19 -8.16 -52.77 -6.46
N ARG A 20 -7.17 -52.11 -7.09
CA ARG A 20 -5.94 -51.66 -6.40
C ARG A 20 -6.18 -50.40 -5.59
N ILE A 21 -6.94 -49.44 -6.12
CA ILE A 21 -7.07 -48.11 -5.51
C ILE A 21 -8.21 -48.03 -4.49
N LEU A 22 -9.36 -48.66 -4.72
CA LEU A 22 -10.51 -48.54 -3.81
C LEU A 22 -10.23 -49.02 -2.38
N PRO A 23 -9.41 -50.07 -2.14
CA PRO A 23 -9.03 -50.46 -0.79
C PRO A 23 -8.06 -49.49 -0.10
N THR A 24 -7.30 -48.68 -0.85
CA THR A 24 -6.37 -47.70 -0.27
C THR A 24 -7.03 -46.38 0.13
N LEU A 25 -8.31 -46.20 -0.22
CA LEU A 25 -9.05 -44.97 0.09
C LEU A 25 -9.78 -45.06 1.43
N THR A 26 -9.77 -43.96 2.17
CA THR A 26 -10.62 -43.77 3.36
C THR A 26 -12.09 -43.58 2.97
N GLU A 27 -13.02 -43.72 3.91
CA GLU A 27 -14.45 -43.48 3.66
C GLU A 27 -14.73 -42.03 3.22
N SER A 28 -14.05 -41.04 3.80
CA SER A 28 -14.16 -39.64 3.37
C SER A 28 -13.67 -39.43 1.93
N GLN A 29 -12.60 -40.10 1.52
CA GLN A 29 -12.09 -40.04 0.14
C GLN A 29 -13.02 -40.74 -0.85
N LYS A 30 -13.67 -41.86 -0.47
CA LYS A 30 -14.67 -42.53 -1.30
C LYS A 30 -15.91 -41.65 -1.52
N VAL A 31 -16.39 -41.00 -0.46
CA VAL A 31 -17.53 -40.06 -0.54
C VAL A 31 -17.17 -38.88 -1.43
N TRP A 32 -15.99 -38.29 -1.26
CA TRP A 32 -15.51 -37.19 -2.10
C TRP A 32 -15.40 -37.59 -3.57
N LEU A 33 -14.78 -38.76 -3.85
CA LEU A 33 -14.61 -39.27 -5.22
C LEU A 33 -15.96 -39.56 -5.88
N SER A 34 -16.95 -40.06 -5.14
CA SER A 34 -18.31 -40.27 -5.65
C SER A 34 -18.98 -38.96 -6.06
N GLY A 35 -18.80 -37.89 -5.28
CA GLY A 35 -19.30 -36.55 -5.61
C GLY A 35 -18.59 -35.96 -6.82
N PHE A 36 -17.27 -36.13 -6.91
CA PHE A 36 -16.46 -35.68 -8.04
C PHE A 36 -16.89 -36.35 -9.37
N LEU A 37 -17.08 -37.68 -9.37
CA LEU A 37 -17.52 -38.42 -10.54
C LEU A 37 -18.96 -38.09 -10.94
N ALA A 38 -19.85 -37.83 -9.96
CA ALA A 38 -21.21 -37.38 -10.22
C ALA A 38 -21.24 -35.97 -10.84
N ALA A 39 -20.39 -35.05 -10.35
CA ALA A 39 -20.26 -33.70 -10.89
C ALA A 39 -19.72 -33.70 -12.33
N ALA A 40 -18.77 -34.60 -12.64
CA ALA A 40 -18.21 -34.73 -13.99
C ALA A 40 -19.25 -35.17 -15.04
N GLN A 41 -20.28 -35.94 -14.65
CA GLN A 41 -21.37 -36.34 -15.55
C GLN A 41 -22.32 -35.20 -15.94
N PHE A 42 -22.39 -34.12 -15.15
CA PHE A 42 -23.18 -32.93 -15.49
C PHE A 42 -22.49 -32.03 -16.53
N SER A 43 -21.20 -32.23 -16.79
CA SER A 43 -20.43 -31.45 -17.78
C SER A 43 -20.38 -32.08 -19.17
N SER A 44 -20.97 -33.27 -19.39
CA SER A 44 -20.75 -34.04 -20.63
C SER A 44 -22.00 -34.67 -21.26
N ILE A 45 -23.17 -34.02 -21.21
CA ILE A 45 -24.35 -34.41 -22.01
C ILE A 45 -24.71 -33.29 -22.99
N SER A 46 -23.92 -33.20 -24.05
CA SER A 46 -24.26 -32.52 -25.31
C SER A 46 -23.80 -33.43 -26.46
N GLY A 47 -24.64 -34.39 -26.85
CA GLY A 47 -24.29 -35.32 -27.94
C GLY A 47 -25.35 -36.40 -28.21
N SER A 48 -26.35 -36.02 -29.01
CA SER A 48 -27.02 -36.83 -30.04
C SER A 48 -27.69 -38.18 -29.68
N GLU A 49 -29.03 -38.21 -29.70
CA GLU A 49 -29.80 -39.13 -30.56
C GLU A 49 -31.30 -38.75 -30.67
N ASN A 50 -31.89 -39.10 -31.81
CA ASN A 50 -33.19 -38.71 -32.35
C ASN A 50 -34.42 -39.02 -31.46
N ALA A 51 -35.30 -38.03 -31.27
CA ALA A 51 -36.75 -38.24 -31.17
C ALA A 51 -37.53 -36.99 -31.58
N GLN A 52 -38.61 -37.21 -32.33
CA GLN A 52 -39.43 -36.23 -33.03
C GLN A 52 -40.34 -35.37 -32.13
N VAL A 53 -40.37 -34.08 -32.48
CA VAL A 53 -41.50 -33.12 -32.51
C VAL A 53 -42.40 -32.99 -31.28
N SER A 54 -42.35 -31.80 -30.66
CA SER A 54 -43.54 -31.01 -30.27
C SER A 54 -43.11 -29.54 -30.08
N GLU A 55 -43.60 -28.66 -30.94
CA GLU A 55 -43.42 -27.21 -30.87
C GLU A 55 -44.20 -26.62 -29.69
N GLN A 56 -43.55 -25.76 -28.89
CA GLN A 56 -44.22 -24.62 -28.24
C GLN A 56 -43.25 -23.42 -28.18
N PRO A 57 -43.75 -22.19 -28.41
CA PRO A 57 -42.91 -21.02 -28.70
C PRO A 57 -42.55 -20.20 -27.46
N GLY A 58 -41.35 -19.62 -27.48
CA GLY A 58 -41.03 -18.39 -26.74
C GLY A 58 -40.47 -18.56 -25.33
N GLY A 59 -39.29 -19.14 -25.20
CA GLY A 59 -38.43 -18.93 -24.02
C GLY A 59 -37.42 -17.82 -24.33
N ILE A 60 -37.62 -16.65 -23.71
CA ILE A 60 -36.62 -15.57 -23.69
C ILE A 60 -35.35 -16.15 -23.06
N THR A 61 -34.26 -16.24 -23.83
CA THR A 61 -32.93 -16.54 -23.29
C THR A 61 -32.52 -15.40 -22.36
N THR A 62 -32.73 -15.58 -21.08
CA THR A 62 -32.10 -14.75 -20.04
C THR A 62 -30.58 -14.96 -20.20
N PRO A 63 -29.77 -13.91 -20.32
CA PRO A 63 -28.32 -14.09 -20.38
C PRO A 63 -27.86 -14.75 -19.09
N VAL A 64 -27.16 -15.88 -19.21
CA VAL A 64 -26.45 -16.51 -18.09
C VAL A 64 -25.34 -15.54 -17.69
N ILE A 65 -25.42 -15.00 -16.49
CA ILE A 65 -24.50 -13.97 -16.00
C ILE A 65 -23.30 -14.66 -15.37
N SER A 66 -22.09 -14.30 -15.81
CA SER A 66 -20.88 -14.90 -15.26
C SER A 66 -20.68 -14.54 -13.80
N LYS A 67 -20.39 -15.57 -13.00
CA LYS A 67 -19.98 -15.48 -11.60
C LYS A 67 -18.49 -15.20 -11.43
N ASP A 68 -17.75 -15.07 -12.54
CA ASP A 68 -16.32 -14.84 -12.53
C ASP A 68 -16.03 -13.35 -12.33
N VAL A 69 -15.22 -13.03 -11.34
CA VAL A 69 -14.77 -11.67 -11.01
C VAL A 69 -13.26 -11.62 -10.99
N THR A 70 -12.67 -10.76 -11.82
CA THR A 70 -11.24 -10.47 -11.78
C THR A 70 -11.01 -9.18 -11.00
N ILE A 71 -10.13 -9.21 -10.00
CA ILE A 71 -9.68 -8.03 -9.26
C ILE A 71 -8.21 -7.78 -9.63
N LEU A 72 -7.92 -6.64 -10.24
CA LEU A 72 -6.55 -6.21 -10.49
C LEU A 72 -6.18 -5.09 -9.54
N PHE A 73 -5.00 -5.21 -8.93
CA PHE A 73 -4.49 -4.16 -8.04
C PHE A 73 -3.19 -3.53 -8.54
N GLY A 74 -3.11 -2.22 -8.35
CA GLY A 74 -1.89 -1.42 -8.48
C GLY A 74 -1.55 -0.82 -7.11
N SER A 75 -0.39 -1.14 -6.54
CA SER A 75 -0.03 -0.76 -5.18
C SER A 75 1.47 -0.60 -5.01
N GLN A 76 1.93 0.49 -4.38
CA GLN A 76 3.31 0.63 -3.91
C GLN A 76 3.42 -0.01 -2.51
N SER A 77 2.81 0.63 -1.51
CA SER A 77 2.94 0.29 -0.08
C SER A 77 1.98 -0.82 0.40
N GLY A 78 1.42 -1.62 -0.51
CA GLY A 78 0.53 -2.74 -0.17
C GLY A 78 -0.92 -2.40 0.19
N ASN A 79 -1.28 -1.12 0.41
CA ASN A 79 -2.67 -0.72 0.76
C ASN A 79 -3.73 -1.24 -0.23
N ALA A 80 -3.55 -0.94 -1.53
CA ALA A 80 -4.48 -1.37 -2.57
C ALA A 80 -4.49 -2.89 -2.75
N GLN A 81 -3.35 -3.56 -2.56
CA GLN A 81 -3.25 -5.01 -2.58
C GLN A 81 -4.05 -5.65 -1.42
N GLY A 82 -3.90 -5.13 -0.21
CA GLY A 82 -4.64 -5.60 0.96
C GLY A 82 -6.15 -5.46 0.79
N LEU A 83 -6.61 -4.32 0.27
CA LEU A 83 -8.01 -4.10 -0.06
C LEU A 83 -8.52 -5.05 -1.15
N ALA A 84 -7.73 -5.31 -2.20
CA ALA A 84 -8.09 -6.25 -3.25
C ALA A 84 -8.21 -7.69 -2.71
N LYS A 85 -7.28 -8.14 -1.85
CA LYS A 85 -7.36 -9.45 -1.17
C LYS A 85 -8.60 -9.54 -0.27
N LYS A 86 -8.89 -8.50 0.51
CA LYS A 86 -10.07 -8.42 1.39
C LYS A 86 -11.38 -8.43 0.59
N ALA A 87 -11.42 -7.71 -0.54
CA ALA A 87 -12.55 -7.73 -1.47
C ALA A 87 -12.75 -9.12 -2.07
N GLY A 88 -11.66 -9.78 -2.47
CA GLY A 88 -11.69 -11.14 -3.01
C GLY A 88 -12.30 -12.14 -2.03
N LYS A 89 -11.80 -12.19 -0.79
CA LYS A 89 -12.36 -13.06 0.27
C LYS A 89 -13.86 -12.81 0.50
N LYS A 90 -14.31 -11.54 0.48
CA LYS A 90 -15.72 -11.18 0.65
C LYS A 90 -16.59 -11.59 -0.53
N LEU A 91 -16.08 -11.50 -1.75
CA LEU A 91 -16.77 -11.94 -2.97
C LEU A 91 -16.85 -13.47 -3.06
N GLU A 92 -15.79 -14.18 -2.68
CA GLU A 92 -15.78 -15.65 -2.58
C GLU A 92 -16.81 -16.13 -1.55
N ALA A 93 -16.86 -15.51 -0.37
CA ALA A 93 -17.88 -15.78 0.65
C ALA A 93 -19.31 -15.50 0.17
N ALA A 94 -19.48 -14.62 -0.83
CA ALA A 94 -20.75 -14.34 -1.48
C ALA A 94 -21.07 -15.26 -2.67
N GLY A 95 -20.21 -16.25 -2.97
CA GLY A 95 -20.43 -17.27 -4.00
C GLY A 95 -19.89 -16.94 -5.40
N PHE A 96 -19.04 -15.93 -5.53
CA PHE A 96 -18.36 -15.59 -6.80
C PHE A 96 -17.05 -16.38 -6.97
N GLN A 97 -16.66 -16.64 -8.21
CA GLN A 97 -15.35 -17.18 -8.54
C GLN A 97 -14.39 -16.00 -8.74
N VAL A 98 -13.46 -15.80 -7.82
CA VAL A 98 -12.62 -14.60 -7.81
C VAL A 98 -11.19 -14.90 -8.20
N THR A 99 -10.62 -14.08 -9.07
CA THR A 99 -9.19 -14.06 -9.37
C THR A 99 -8.62 -12.72 -8.94
N VAL A 100 -7.69 -12.70 -7.99
CA VAL A 100 -7.00 -11.48 -7.52
C VAL A 100 -5.56 -11.50 -8.02
N LEU A 101 -5.15 -10.50 -8.81
CA LEU A 101 -3.82 -10.43 -9.41
C LEU A 101 -3.23 -9.03 -9.30
N SER A 102 -1.90 -8.95 -9.19
CA SER A 102 -1.18 -7.71 -9.46
C SER A 102 -1.32 -7.37 -10.94
N MET A 103 -1.40 -6.08 -11.28
CA MET A 103 -1.47 -5.65 -12.67
C MET A 103 -0.26 -6.08 -13.50
N SER A 104 0.93 -6.23 -12.90
CA SER A 104 2.14 -6.73 -13.58
C SER A 104 2.08 -8.22 -13.93
N ASP A 105 1.32 -8.99 -13.16
CA ASP A 105 1.15 -10.44 -13.36
C ASP A 105 0.01 -10.75 -14.34
N PHE A 106 -0.84 -9.75 -14.64
CA PHE A 106 -1.97 -9.89 -15.55
C PHE A 106 -1.53 -9.74 -17.01
N LYS A 107 -1.80 -10.77 -17.83
CA LYS A 107 -1.54 -10.72 -19.28
C LYS A 107 -2.63 -9.87 -19.97
N PRO A 108 -2.32 -8.68 -20.54
CA PRO A 108 -3.36 -7.77 -21.01
C PRO A 108 -4.24 -8.30 -22.15
N ASN A 109 -3.72 -9.25 -22.94
CA ASN A 109 -4.49 -9.94 -23.99
C ASN A 109 -5.69 -10.74 -23.45
N ASN A 110 -5.70 -11.09 -22.16
CA ASN A 110 -6.82 -11.78 -21.52
C ASN A 110 -7.99 -10.84 -21.20
N LEU A 111 -7.81 -9.51 -21.29
CA LEU A 111 -8.85 -8.54 -20.94
C LEU A 111 -10.15 -8.73 -21.74
N LYS A 112 -10.07 -9.19 -23.00
CA LYS A 112 -11.23 -9.53 -23.84
C LYS A 112 -12.06 -10.74 -23.35
N LYS A 113 -11.57 -11.46 -22.34
CA LYS A 113 -12.23 -12.64 -21.76
C LYS A 113 -12.82 -12.33 -20.38
N VAL A 114 -12.58 -11.14 -19.85
CA VAL A 114 -13.03 -10.73 -18.52
C VAL A 114 -14.42 -10.12 -18.66
N GLU A 115 -15.39 -10.65 -17.92
CA GLU A 115 -16.75 -10.10 -17.87
C GLU A 115 -16.96 -9.11 -16.73
N ASN A 116 -16.37 -9.38 -15.56
CA ASN A 116 -16.42 -8.50 -14.39
C ASN A 116 -15.01 -8.15 -13.93
N LEU A 117 -14.66 -6.86 -13.97
CA LEU A 117 -13.36 -6.34 -13.56
C LEU A 117 -13.50 -5.33 -12.42
N LEU A 118 -12.83 -5.59 -11.31
CA LEU A 118 -12.64 -4.62 -10.25
C LEU A 118 -11.19 -4.12 -10.29
N ILE A 119 -11.01 -2.81 -10.30
CA ILE A 119 -9.69 -2.18 -10.20
C ILE A 119 -9.54 -1.59 -8.81
N VAL A 120 -8.44 -1.90 -8.12
CA VAL A 120 -8.05 -1.25 -6.88
C VAL A 120 -6.67 -0.63 -7.08
N ALA A 121 -6.57 0.69 -7.20
CA ALA A 121 -5.33 1.35 -7.58
C ALA A 121 -5.01 2.54 -6.67
N SER A 122 -3.79 2.59 -6.14
CA SER A 122 -3.22 3.81 -5.55
C SER A 122 -2.66 4.73 -6.62
N THR A 123 -2.53 6.02 -6.34
CA THR A 123 -1.79 7.00 -7.15
C THR A 123 -0.54 7.45 -6.41
N HIS A 124 0.59 7.61 -7.12
CA HIS A 124 1.88 8.03 -6.57
C HIS A 124 2.37 9.34 -7.19
N GLY A 125 3.26 10.03 -6.47
CA GLY A 125 3.89 11.28 -6.89
C GLY A 125 2.96 12.27 -7.57
N GLU A 126 3.30 12.63 -8.81
CA GLU A 126 2.58 13.60 -9.64
C GLU A 126 1.47 12.93 -10.49
N GLY A 127 0.65 12.11 -9.85
CA GLY A 127 -0.49 11.46 -10.51
C GLY A 127 -0.16 10.16 -11.26
N THR A 128 1.02 9.58 -11.02
CA THR A 128 1.51 8.41 -11.76
C THR A 128 0.95 7.10 -11.19
N PRO A 129 0.79 6.06 -12.02
CA PRO A 129 0.48 4.71 -11.55
C PRO A 129 1.61 4.14 -10.67
N PRO A 130 1.29 3.25 -9.72
CA PRO A 130 2.28 2.45 -9.00
C PRO A 130 3.10 1.59 -9.96
N ASP A 131 4.31 1.20 -9.57
CA ASP A 131 5.25 0.47 -10.44
C ASP A 131 4.62 -0.78 -11.07
N ASN A 132 3.90 -1.57 -10.26
CA ASN A 132 3.23 -2.78 -10.72
C ASN A 132 1.99 -2.52 -11.60
N ALA A 133 1.59 -1.28 -11.83
CA ALA A 133 0.47 -0.89 -12.67
C ALA A 133 0.87 -0.20 -13.98
N ILE A 134 2.12 0.28 -14.11
CA ILE A 134 2.59 1.10 -15.25
C ILE A 134 2.30 0.40 -16.58
N SER A 135 2.78 -0.83 -16.78
CA SER A 135 2.63 -1.53 -18.06
C SER A 135 1.16 -1.79 -18.43
N PHE A 136 0.30 -2.05 -17.45
CA PHE A 136 -1.13 -2.25 -17.69
C PHE A 136 -1.84 -0.94 -18.04
N HIS A 137 -1.48 0.14 -17.35
CA HIS A 137 -1.95 1.50 -17.64
C HIS A 137 -1.56 1.91 -19.07
N GLU A 138 -0.28 1.79 -19.44
CA GLU A 138 0.20 2.08 -20.80
C GLU A 138 -0.51 1.24 -21.87
N PHE A 139 -0.74 -0.05 -21.61
CA PHE A 139 -1.48 -0.92 -22.52
C PHE A 139 -2.90 -0.42 -22.79
N LEU A 140 -3.65 -0.03 -21.74
CA LEU A 140 -5.02 0.46 -21.87
C LEU A 140 -5.08 1.79 -22.62
N HIS A 141 -4.12 2.69 -22.39
CA HIS A 141 -4.04 3.97 -23.10
C HIS A 141 -3.40 3.86 -24.50
N GLY A 142 -2.79 2.71 -24.82
CA GLY A 142 -2.16 2.44 -26.10
C GLY A 142 -3.14 2.08 -27.23
N LYS A 143 -2.63 2.12 -28.47
CA LYS A 143 -3.39 1.77 -29.69
C LYS A 143 -3.82 0.29 -29.78
N ARG A 144 -3.23 -0.57 -28.94
CA ARG A 144 -3.51 -2.01 -28.90
C ARG A 144 -4.65 -2.38 -27.95
N ALA A 145 -5.20 -1.42 -27.21
CA ALA A 145 -6.30 -1.64 -26.29
C ALA A 145 -7.54 -2.17 -27.03
N PRO A 146 -8.16 -3.25 -26.56
CA PRO A 146 -9.33 -3.84 -27.21
C PRO A 146 -10.61 -3.04 -26.90
N LYS A 147 -11.64 -3.22 -27.73
CA LYS A 147 -13.01 -2.88 -27.32
C LYS A 147 -13.50 -3.84 -26.23
N LEU A 148 -14.24 -3.31 -25.27
CA LEU A 148 -14.65 -3.95 -24.03
C LEU A 148 -16.17 -3.83 -23.83
N ASP A 149 -16.94 -3.87 -24.91
CA ASP A 149 -18.41 -3.69 -24.89
C ASP A 149 -19.17 -4.67 -23.97
N HIS A 150 -18.55 -5.80 -23.61
CA HIS A 150 -19.09 -6.85 -22.73
C HIS A 150 -18.60 -6.71 -21.27
N LEU A 151 -17.62 -5.86 -21.01
CA LEU A 151 -16.97 -5.75 -19.71
C LEU A 151 -17.82 -4.90 -18.78
N ARG A 152 -18.11 -5.42 -17.60
CA ARG A 152 -18.61 -4.65 -16.46
C ARG A 152 -17.46 -4.34 -15.52
N PHE A 153 -17.35 -3.10 -15.05
CA PHE A 153 -16.23 -2.73 -14.19
C PHE A 153 -16.58 -1.77 -13.05
N SER A 154 -15.77 -1.73 -12.01
CA SER A 154 -15.79 -0.67 -11.00
C SER A 154 -14.39 -0.42 -10.47
N VAL A 155 -14.12 0.82 -10.06
CA VAL A 155 -12.79 1.27 -9.64
C VAL A 155 -12.84 1.80 -8.21
N LEU A 156 -11.96 1.28 -7.36
CA LEU A 156 -11.62 1.84 -6.06
C LEU A 156 -10.27 2.54 -6.19
N ALA A 157 -10.27 3.88 -6.12
CA ALA A 157 -9.08 4.70 -6.23
C ALA A 157 -8.59 5.10 -4.84
N LEU A 158 -7.29 4.96 -4.57
CA LEU A 158 -6.64 5.42 -3.34
C LEU A 158 -5.72 6.59 -3.68
N GLY A 159 -5.81 7.66 -2.91
CA GLY A 159 -4.91 8.81 -3.02
C GLY A 159 -4.87 9.63 -1.74
N ASP A 160 -4.22 10.78 -1.81
CA ASP A 160 -4.19 11.78 -0.74
C ASP A 160 -4.67 13.13 -1.30
N SER A 161 -5.70 13.72 -0.69
CA SER A 161 -6.28 14.98 -1.16
C SER A 161 -5.38 16.20 -0.95
N SER A 162 -4.23 16.04 -0.27
CA SER A 162 -3.18 17.04 -0.20
C SER A 162 -2.38 17.18 -1.50
N TYR A 163 -2.43 16.18 -2.38
CA TYR A 163 -1.75 16.20 -3.68
C TYR A 163 -2.67 16.77 -4.78
N GLU A 164 -2.06 17.40 -5.78
CA GLU A 164 -2.78 17.99 -6.92
C GLU A 164 -3.57 16.93 -7.70
N PHE A 165 -2.95 15.78 -7.97
CA PHE A 165 -3.50 14.69 -8.76
C PHE A 165 -4.19 13.62 -7.91
N PHE A 166 -5.06 14.06 -6.98
CA PHE A 166 -5.80 13.16 -6.08
C PHE A 166 -6.53 12.04 -6.84
N CYS A 167 -6.21 10.77 -6.54
CA CYS A 167 -6.80 9.57 -7.16
C CYS A 167 -6.68 9.48 -8.69
N GLN A 168 -5.72 10.18 -9.32
CA GLN A 168 -5.62 10.32 -10.77
C GLN A 168 -5.55 8.98 -11.51
N THR A 169 -4.70 8.05 -11.07
CA THR A 169 -4.58 6.71 -11.67
C THR A 169 -5.92 5.95 -11.70
N GLY A 170 -6.70 6.03 -10.63
CA GLY A 170 -8.01 5.40 -10.58
C GLY A 170 -9.03 6.10 -11.49
N LYS A 171 -8.95 7.44 -11.60
CA LYS A 171 -9.75 8.22 -12.55
C LYS A 171 -9.42 7.85 -14.00
N ASP A 172 -8.14 7.67 -14.30
CA ASP A 172 -7.65 7.29 -15.63
C ASP A 172 -8.17 5.90 -16.02
N PHE A 173 -8.04 4.90 -15.14
CA PHE A 173 -8.61 3.57 -15.37
C PHE A 173 -10.12 3.61 -15.58
N ASP A 174 -10.85 4.32 -14.72
CA ASP A 174 -12.31 4.38 -14.80
C ASP A 174 -12.79 5.04 -16.11
N ALA A 175 -12.22 6.19 -16.47
CA ALA A 175 -12.55 6.87 -17.71
C ALA A 175 -12.17 6.01 -18.92
N ARG A 176 -10.98 5.41 -18.89
CA ARG A 176 -10.47 4.64 -20.03
C ARG A 176 -11.25 3.36 -20.28
N LEU A 177 -11.68 2.65 -19.23
CA LEU A 177 -12.51 1.45 -19.38
C LEU A 177 -13.88 1.77 -19.99
N GLU A 178 -14.48 2.91 -19.64
CA GLU A 178 -15.71 3.39 -20.28
C GLU A 178 -15.48 3.77 -21.75
N GLU A 179 -14.42 4.52 -22.08
CA GLU A 179 -14.09 4.87 -23.47
C GLU A 179 -13.90 3.64 -24.37
N LEU A 180 -13.41 2.54 -23.81
CA LEU A 180 -13.23 1.27 -24.52
C LEU A 180 -14.53 0.47 -24.65
N GLY A 181 -15.66 0.93 -24.10
CA GLY A 181 -16.99 0.32 -24.19
C GLY A 181 -17.45 -0.40 -22.92
N GLY A 182 -16.64 -0.42 -21.86
CA GLY A 182 -17.02 -1.04 -20.60
C GLY A 182 -18.20 -0.33 -19.93
N THR A 183 -19.02 -1.10 -19.21
CA THR A 183 -20.16 -0.59 -18.44
C THR A 183 -19.82 -0.53 -16.95
N ARG A 184 -20.04 0.61 -16.29
CA ARG A 184 -19.83 0.70 -14.83
C ARG A 184 -20.83 -0.16 -14.07
N LEU A 185 -20.31 -1.12 -13.32
CA LEU A 185 -21.03 -1.97 -12.38
C LEU A 185 -21.47 -1.17 -11.16
N TYR A 186 -20.59 -0.34 -10.61
CA TYR A 186 -20.84 0.57 -9.50
C TYR A 186 -19.95 1.81 -9.68
N PRO A 187 -20.37 3.02 -9.27
CA PRO A 187 -19.56 4.22 -9.43
C PRO A 187 -18.17 4.08 -8.82
N ARG A 188 -17.19 4.75 -9.44
CA ARG A 188 -15.84 4.87 -8.88
C ARG A 188 -15.92 5.53 -7.49
N PHE A 189 -15.11 5.03 -6.57
CA PHE A 189 -14.92 5.65 -5.26
C PHE A 189 -13.50 6.19 -5.14
N ASP A 190 -13.36 7.49 -4.84
CA ASP A 190 -12.08 8.16 -4.63
C ASP A 190 -11.82 8.24 -3.11
N CYS A 191 -10.85 7.47 -2.62
CA CYS A 191 -10.55 7.36 -1.19
C CYS A 191 -9.34 8.23 -0.81
N ASP A 192 -9.47 8.98 0.28
CA ASP A 192 -8.35 9.65 0.96
C ASP A 192 -7.65 8.65 1.92
N LEU A 193 -6.71 9.12 2.74
CA LEU A 193 -5.93 8.30 3.65
C LEU A 193 -6.78 7.48 4.66
N ASP A 194 -8.00 7.89 4.98
CA ASP A 194 -8.96 7.15 5.82
C ASP A 194 -9.88 6.24 5.00
N TYR A 195 -9.29 5.45 4.10
CA TYR A 195 -9.99 4.68 3.07
C TYR A 195 -10.84 3.50 3.57
N ASP A 196 -10.72 3.01 4.81
CA ASP A 196 -11.37 1.76 5.27
C ASP A 196 -12.90 1.78 5.15
N GLU A 197 -13.52 2.88 5.57
CA GLU A 197 -14.97 3.10 5.49
C GLU A 197 -15.43 3.26 4.03
N PRO A 198 -14.87 4.21 3.23
CA PRO A 198 -15.11 4.33 1.79
C PRO A 198 -14.99 3.01 1.00
N ALA A 199 -13.91 2.26 1.23
CA ALA A 199 -13.66 1.00 0.54
C ALA A 199 -14.70 -0.06 0.90
N SER A 200 -15.15 -0.08 2.16
CA SER A 200 -16.21 -0.98 2.61
C SER A 200 -17.56 -0.63 1.99
N GLU A 201 -17.88 0.66 1.86
CA GLU A 201 -19.08 1.17 1.19
C GLU A 201 -19.07 0.81 -0.30
N TRP A 202 -17.97 1.08 -1.00
CA TRP A 202 -17.78 0.71 -2.40
C TRP A 202 -18.01 -0.79 -2.63
N LEU A 203 -17.37 -1.65 -1.82
CA LEU A 203 -17.49 -3.08 -1.97
C LEU A 203 -18.92 -3.58 -1.72
N ALA A 204 -19.63 -2.97 -0.76
CA ALA A 204 -21.03 -3.29 -0.51
C ALA A 204 -21.91 -2.94 -1.73
N GLY A 205 -21.67 -1.77 -2.35
CA GLY A 205 -22.33 -1.36 -3.58
C GLY A 205 -22.06 -2.29 -4.77
N VAL A 206 -20.79 -2.67 -4.97
CA VAL A 206 -20.37 -3.65 -5.98
C VAL A 206 -21.09 -4.99 -5.77
N LEU A 207 -21.12 -5.50 -4.53
CA LEU A 207 -21.79 -6.75 -4.19
C LEU A 207 -23.30 -6.71 -4.48
N SER A 208 -23.96 -5.57 -4.19
CA SER A 208 -25.38 -5.40 -4.49
C SER A 208 -25.65 -5.53 -5.99
N ASN A 209 -24.86 -4.83 -6.81
CA ASN A 209 -25.09 -4.78 -8.25
C ASN A 209 -24.68 -6.09 -8.97
N LEU A 210 -23.71 -6.83 -8.43
CA LEU A 210 -23.43 -8.19 -8.89
C LEU A 210 -24.58 -9.15 -8.59
N LYS A 211 -25.24 -9.01 -7.43
CA LYS A 211 -26.37 -9.86 -7.02
C LYS A 211 -27.68 -9.51 -7.71
N GLU A 212 -27.94 -8.23 -7.99
CA GLU A 212 -29.12 -7.80 -8.77
C GLU A 212 -29.05 -8.31 -10.21
N ALA A 213 -27.84 -8.51 -10.74
CA ALA A 213 -27.65 -9.22 -11.99
C ALA A 213 -27.98 -10.74 -11.83
N ASP A 214 -27.66 -11.37 -10.71
CA ASP A 214 -27.83 -12.82 -10.45
C ASP A 214 -29.17 -13.19 -9.77
N ALA A 215 -30.28 -12.49 -10.07
CA ALA A 215 -31.60 -12.74 -9.46
C ALA A 215 -32.22 -14.09 -9.88
N GLY A 216 -31.65 -15.17 -9.35
CA GLY A 216 -32.01 -16.55 -9.66
C GLY A 216 -31.27 -17.61 -8.85
N SER A 217 -30.91 -17.36 -7.58
CA SER A 217 -30.74 -18.40 -6.54
C SER A 217 -30.33 -17.79 -5.20
N GLN A 218 -31.26 -17.76 -4.24
CA GLN A 218 -30.91 -17.54 -2.83
C GLN A 218 -30.51 -18.88 -2.20
N VAL A 219 -29.29 -18.96 -1.68
CA VAL A 219 -28.90 -19.97 -0.69
C VAL A 219 -28.48 -19.25 0.61
N PRO A 220 -28.83 -19.77 1.79
CA PRO A 220 -28.42 -19.17 3.05
C PRO A 220 -26.92 -19.40 3.25
N VAL A 221 -26.19 -18.33 3.56
CA VAL A 221 -24.77 -18.39 3.91
C VAL A 221 -24.65 -18.85 5.36
N GLN A 222 -24.02 -20.01 5.59
CA GLN A 222 -23.57 -20.44 6.91
C GLN A 222 -22.10 -20.05 7.07
N GLU A 223 -21.81 -19.22 8.06
CA GLU A 223 -20.45 -18.83 8.42
C GLU A 223 -19.67 -20.03 8.96
N LEU A 224 -18.70 -20.51 8.17
CA LEU A 224 -17.64 -21.40 8.63
C LEU A 224 -16.47 -20.54 9.09
N VAL A 225 -16.37 -20.35 10.40
CA VAL A 225 -15.26 -19.65 11.05
C VAL A 225 -14.08 -20.63 11.10
N SER A 226 -13.11 -20.48 10.19
CA SER A 226 -11.79 -21.08 10.37
C SER A 226 -10.97 -20.19 11.31
N GLN A 227 -10.69 -20.67 12.52
CA GLN A 227 -9.78 -20.02 13.44
C GLN A 227 -8.33 -20.16 12.94
N ALA A 228 -7.89 -19.18 12.15
CA ALA A 228 -6.51 -18.72 12.21
C ALA A 228 -6.43 -17.69 13.34
N VAL A 229 -5.37 -17.72 14.15
CA VAL A 229 -5.12 -16.71 15.19
C VAL A 229 -4.61 -15.45 14.47
N GLU A 230 -5.52 -14.73 13.82
CA GLU A 230 -5.26 -13.42 13.23
C GLU A 230 -5.30 -12.39 14.38
N SER A 231 -4.32 -11.48 14.45
CA SER A 231 -4.29 -10.45 15.50
C SER A 231 -5.59 -9.65 15.48
N THR A 232 -6.15 -9.32 16.65
CA THR A 232 -7.35 -8.47 16.73
C THR A 232 -7.09 -7.01 16.35
N TYR A 233 -5.82 -6.63 16.22
CA TYR A 233 -5.39 -5.27 15.90
C TYR A 233 -5.28 -5.04 14.40
N SER A 234 -5.64 -3.84 13.96
CA SER A 234 -5.64 -3.43 12.55
C SER A 234 -5.55 -1.90 12.45
N ARG A 235 -5.48 -1.36 11.24
CA ARG A 235 -5.60 0.08 10.99
C ARG A 235 -6.80 0.71 11.70
N SER A 236 -7.97 0.06 11.63
CA SER A 236 -9.21 0.52 12.29
C SER A 236 -9.32 0.18 13.78
N ASN A 237 -8.38 -0.59 14.34
CA ASN A 237 -8.31 -0.97 15.74
C ASN A 237 -6.84 -1.09 16.16
N PRO A 238 -6.12 0.04 16.30
CA PRO A 238 -4.67 0.02 16.53
C PRO A 238 -4.31 -0.52 17.92
N PHE A 239 -3.17 -1.20 18.00
CA PHE A 239 -2.59 -1.64 19.27
C PHE A 239 -1.93 -0.47 19.98
N LYS A 240 -2.09 -0.35 21.31
CA LYS A 240 -1.40 0.69 22.09
C LYS A 240 -0.03 0.15 22.51
N ALA A 241 0.99 0.38 21.69
CA ALA A 241 2.34 -0.08 21.94
C ALA A 241 3.03 0.82 22.97
N GLU A 242 3.70 0.22 23.95
CA GLU A 242 4.51 0.93 24.94
C GLU A 242 5.84 1.37 24.30
N VAL A 243 6.27 2.60 24.57
CA VAL A 243 7.59 3.10 24.19
C VAL A 243 8.63 2.50 25.13
N LEU A 244 9.52 1.69 24.58
CA LEU A 244 10.63 1.08 25.33
C LEU A 244 11.83 2.02 25.38
N GLU A 245 12.21 2.56 24.22
CA GLU A 245 13.37 3.43 24.08
C GLU A 245 13.14 4.49 23.00
N ASN A 246 13.72 5.68 23.20
CA ASN A 246 13.65 6.79 22.27
C ASN A 246 14.96 7.59 22.32
N ILE A 247 15.86 7.34 21.37
CA ILE A 247 17.22 7.89 21.36
C ILE A 247 17.43 8.75 20.11
N ASN A 248 17.94 9.97 20.28
CA ASN A 248 18.47 10.74 19.16
C ASN A 248 19.81 10.14 18.69
N LEU A 249 19.84 9.66 17.44
CA LEU A 249 21.00 9.05 16.79
C LEU A 249 22.03 10.08 16.32
N ASN A 250 21.64 11.35 16.18
CA ASN A 250 22.54 12.38 15.71
C ASN A 250 23.52 12.81 16.82
N GLY A 251 24.77 13.02 16.43
CA GLY A 251 25.82 13.55 17.29
C GLY A 251 25.58 15.01 17.69
N ARG A 252 26.20 15.40 18.81
CA ARG A 252 26.10 16.76 19.34
C ARG A 252 26.51 17.81 18.30
N GLY A 253 25.62 18.77 18.04
CA GLY A 253 25.86 19.86 17.10
C GLY A 253 25.35 19.59 15.67
N SER A 254 24.72 18.43 15.43
CA SER A 254 23.96 18.23 14.19
C SER A 254 22.85 19.28 14.06
N ASN A 255 22.56 19.65 12.82
CA ASN A 255 21.37 20.40 12.43
C ASN A 255 20.17 19.48 12.12
N LYS A 256 20.36 18.17 12.19
CA LYS A 256 19.33 17.13 12.08
C LYS A 256 19.03 16.54 13.45
N GLU A 257 17.89 15.90 13.53
CA GLU A 257 17.48 15.10 14.67
C GLU A 257 16.71 13.89 14.15
N THR A 258 17.23 12.70 14.45
CA THR A 258 16.73 11.43 13.93
C THR A 258 16.68 10.46 15.09
N HIS A 259 15.49 10.00 15.41
CA HIS A 259 15.25 9.17 16.57
C HIS A 259 15.21 7.68 16.19
N HIS A 260 15.89 6.88 16.97
CA HIS A 260 15.63 5.47 17.11
C HIS A 260 14.51 5.29 18.14
N LEU A 261 13.39 4.73 17.73
CA LEU A 261 12.23 4.48 18.58
C LEU A 261 11.98 2.98 18.66
N GLU A 262 11.96 2.44 19.87
CA GLU A 262 11.62 1.04 20.14
C GLU A 262 10.24 0.97 20.79
N LEU A 263 9.37 0.11 20.27
CA LEU A 263 8.02 -0.09 20.76
C LEU A 263 7.78 -1.56 21.10
N SER A 264 7.17 -1.82 22.25
CA SER A 264 6.75 -3.16 22.64
C SER A 264 5.52 -3.60 21.86
N LEU A 265 5.58 -4.80 21.32
CA LEU A 265 4.48 -5.55 20.71
C LEU A 265 4.00 -6.70 21.61
N GLU A 266 4.52 -6.83 22.83
CA GLU A 266 4.20 -7.93 23.73
C GLU A 266 2.67 -8.05 23.93
N GLY A 267 2.15 -9.27 23.80
CA GLY A 267 0.73 -9.57 23.97
C GLY A 267 -0.18 -9.06 22.84
N SER A 268 0.33 -8.36 21.84
CA SER A 268 -0.46 -7.88 20.70
C SER A 268 -0.79 -8.98 19.68
N GLY A 269 0.09 -9.97 19.56
CA GLY A 269 0.04 -10.97 18.49
C GLY A 269 0.31 -10.38 17.09
N LEU A 270 0.79 -9.14 17.01
CA LEU A 270 1.22 -8.51 15.76
C LEU A 270 2.50 -9.19 15.28
N THR A 271 2.57 -9.45 13.98
CA THR A 271 3.74 -10.01 13.31
C THR A 271 4.12 -9.13 12.13
N PHE A 272 5.40 -9.06 11.80
CA PHE A 272 5.90 -8.34 10.64
C PHE A 272 7.15 -9.02 10.08
N GLU A 273 7.46 -8.71 8.83
CA GLU A 273 8.67 -9.15 8.15
C GLU A 273 9.53 -7.95 7.77
N PRO A 274 10.85 -8.13 7.59
CA PRO A 274 11.72 -7.08 7.08
C PRO A 274 11.17 -6.42 5.82
N GLY A 275 11.18 -5.09 5.81
CA GLY A 275 10.62 -4.27 4.74
C GLY A 275 9.12 -3.93 4.88
N ASP A 276 8.44 -4.42 5.92
CA ASP A 276 7.13 -3.90 6.33
C ASP A 276 7.25 -2.49 6.95
N SER A 277 6.12 -1.81 7.09
CA SER A 277 6.03 -0.51 7.77
C SER A 277 5.15 -0.59 9.02
N LEU A 278 5.42 0.27 9.99
CA LEU A 278 4.53 0.51 11.13
C LEU A 278 3.76 1.81 10.88
N GLY A 279 2.42 1.76 11.01
CA GLY A 279 1.59 2.95 11.04
C GLY A 279 1.40 3.43 12.46
N ILE A 280 1.71 4.70 12.73
CA ILE A 280 1.46 5.39 14.00
C ILE A 280 0.30 6.37 13.83
N TYR A 281 -0.69 6.35 14.73
CA TYR A 281 -1.67 7.42 14.83
C TYR A 281 -1.17 8.52 15.78
N PRO A 282 -0.79 9.69 15.27
CA PRO A 282 -0.21 10.72 16.10
C PRO A 282 -1.25 11.66 16.71
N GLU A 283 -0.79 12.52 17.61
CA GLU A 283 -1.56 13.59 18.21
C GLU A 283 -1.05 14.96 17.78
N ASN A 284 -1.96 15.89 17.48
CA ASN A 284 -1.63 17.28 17.21
C ASN A 284 -0.89 17.92 18.38
N ASP A 285 -0.13 18.98 18.10
CA ASP A 285 0.54 19.77 19.12
C ASP A 285 -0.50 20.50 20.01
N PRO A 286 -0.53 20.28 21.33
CA PRO A 286 -1.41 20.99 22.26
C PRO A 286 -1.33 22.51 22.12
N ALA A 287 -0.17 23.06 21.78
CA ALA A 287 0.00 24.50 21.58
C ALA A 287 -0.75 24.99 20.34
N LEU A 288 -0.74 24.23 19.25
CA LEU A 288 -1.50 24.54 18.04
C LEU A 288 -3.01 24.42 18.30
N VAL A 289 -3.44 23.34 18.97
CA VAL A 289 -4.85 23.14 19.35
C VAL A 289 -5.35 24.29 20.23
N THR A 290 -4.57 24.68 21.24
CA THR A 290 -4.90 25.80 22.14
C THR A 290 -5.02 27.11 21.36
N SER A 291 -4.04 27.40 20.50
CA SER A 291 -4.06 28.61 19.67
C SER A 291 -5.28 28.68 18.75
N LEU A 292 -5.72 27.54 18.21
CA LEU A 292 -6.91 27.46 17.36
C LEU A 292 -8.20 27.70 18.15
N LEU A 293 -8.32 27.07 19.33
CA LEU A 293 -9.47 27.27 20.23
C LEU A 293 -9.59 28.74 20.66
N GLU A 294 -8.47 29.38 20.99
CA GLU A 294 -8.41 30.80 21.36
C GLU A 294 -8.79 31.72 20.19
N GLU A 295 -8.25 31.48 19.00
CA GLU A 295 -8.54 32.28 17.79
C GLU A 295 -10.03 32.24 17.41
N MET A 296 -10.64 31.06 17.53
CA MET A 296 -12.06 30.87 17.22
C MET A 296 -12.99 31.16 18.40
N ASN A 297 -12.44 31.45 19.58
CA ASN A 297 -13.17 31.61 20.83
C ASN A 297 -14.15 30.45 21.10
N TRP A 298 -13.67 29.21 20.89
CA TRP A 298 -14.44 27.99 21.14
C TRP A 298 -14.22 27.46 22.55
N ASP A 299 -15.28 26.89 23.14
CA ASP A 299 -15.20 26.20 24.43
C ASP A 299 -14.49 24.84 24.25
N PRO A 300 -13.35 24.60 24.92
CA PRO A 300 -12.61 23.34 24.84
C PRO A 300 -13.43 22.10 25.22
N GLU A 301 -14.41 22.26 26.13
CA GLU A 301 -15.25 21.18 26.66
C GLU A 301 -16.54 20.98 25.86
N GLN A 302 -16.77 21.79 24.83
CA GLN A 302 -17.91 21.65 23.95
C GLN A 302 -17.90 20.25 23.32
N GLN A 303 -19.02 19.54 23.48
CA GLN A 303 -19.20 18.22 22.92
C GLN A 303 -19.43 18.30 21.41
N VAL A 304 -18.63 17.57 20.64
CA VAL A 304 -18.76 17.47 19.18
C VAL A 304 -18.80 16.02 18.72
N THR A 305 -19.59 15.76 17.68
CA THR A 305 -19.65 14.44 17.03
C THR A 305 -18.46 14.28 16.09
N VAL A 306 -17.66 13.21 16.28
CA VAL A 306 -16.40 12.99 15.55
C VAL A 306 -16.50 11.97 14.43
N ASN A 307 -17.58 11.19 14.35
CA ASN A 307 -17.78 10.21 13.28
C ASN A 307 -19.26 9.94 12.98
N LYS A 308 -19.51 9.22 11.87
CA LYS A 308 -20.86 8.82 11.44
C LYS A 308 -21.58 7.87 12.41
N LYS A 309 -20.85 7.23 13.33
CA LYS A 309 -21.42 6.34 14.36
C LYS A 309 -21.99 7.10 15.55
N GLY A 310 -21.82 8.43 15.58
CA GLY A 310 -22.33 9.28 16.65
C GLY A 310 -21.43 9.30 17.89
N GLU A 311 -20.14 8.99 17.75
CA GLU A 311 -19.17 9.18 18.83
C GLU A 311 -19.01 10.66 19.14
N ILE A 312 -18.96 11.00 20.43
CA ILE A 312 -18.93 12.37 20.93
C ILE A 312 -17.71 12.53 21.82
N LEU A 313 -16.94 13.60 21.59
CA LEU A 313 -15.77 13.96 22.39
C LEU A 313 -15.78 15.47 22.72
N PRO A 314 -15.08 15.89 23.79
CA PRO A 314 -14.72 17.30 23.97
C PRO A 314 -13.96 17.83 22.74
N LEU A 315 -14.27 19.06 22.33
CA LEU A 315 -13.69 19.68 21.13
C LEU A 315 -12.16 19.68 21.15
N LYS A 316 -11.55 19.96 22.31
CA LYS A 316 -10.09 19.92 22.47
C LYS A 316 -9.53 18.52 22.19
N GLU A 317 -10.16 17.48 22.71
CA GLU A 317 -9.74 16.10 22.49
C GLU A 317 -9.91 15.70 21.03
N ALA A 318 -11.04 16.08 20.41
CA ALA A 318 -11.30 15.84 18.99
C ALA A 318 -10.25 16.50 18.09
N LEU A 319 -9.90 17.77 18.32
CA LEU A 319 -8.85 18.47 17.59
C LEU A 319 -7.45 17.93 17.90
N THR A 320 -7.23 17.30 19.06
CA THR A 320 -5.94 16.73 19.42
C THR A 320 -5.70 15.38 18.73
N THR A 321 -6.71 14.52 18.68
CA THR A 321 -6.54 13.08 18.37
C THR A 321 -7.29 12.63 17.12
N HIS A 322 -8.39 13.29 16.74
CA HIS A 322 -9.29 12.79 15.70
C HIS A 322 -9.17 13.48 14.35
N PHE A 323 -8.81 14.76 14.32
CA PHE A 323 -8.84 15.56 13.09
C PHE A 323 -7.46 16.07 12.67
N GLU A 324 -7.21 16.09 11.37
CA GLU A 324 -6.03 16.73 10.78
C GLU A 324 -6.23 18.25 10.73
N ILE A 325 -5.31 18.99 11.37
CA ILE A 325 -5.36 20.46 11.43
C ILE A 325 -4.09 21.12 10.89
N THR A 326 -3.09 20.35 10.47
CA THR A 326 -1.77 20.83 10.01
C THR A 326 -1.63 20.91 8.50
N THR A 327 -2.52 20.26 7.74
CA THR A 327 -2.51 20.28 6.28
C THR A 327 -3.81 20.85 5.74
N LEU A 328 -3.71 21.90 4.92
CA LEU A 328 -4.85 22.40 4.15
C LEU A 328 -4.97 21.63 2.83
N THR A 329 -6.18 21.23 2.48
CA THR A 329 -6.48 20.55 1.21
C THR A 329 -7.53 21.33 0.44
N LYS A 330 -7.54 21.20 -0.90
CA LYS A 330 -8.57 21.87 -1.72
C LYS A 330 -10.00 21.52 -1.27
N PRO A 331 -10.36 20.25 -1.00
CA PRO A 331 -11.69 19.91 -0.47
C PRO A 331 -12.01 20.57 0.86
N LEU A 332 -11.02 20.78 1.74
CA LEU A 332 -11.22 21.51 2.98
C LEU A 332 -11.57 22.97 2.70
N ILE A 333 -10.82 23.65 1.83
CA ILE A 333 -11.07 25.06 1.49
C ILE A 333 -12.44 25.26 0.85
N GLU A 334 -12.85 24.37 -0.07
CA GLU A 334 -14.16 24.40 -0.72
C GLU A 334 -15.32 24.28 0.28
N LYS A 335 -15.15 23.45 1.32
CA LYS A 335 -16.14 23.31 2.40
C LYS A 335 -16.08 24.50 3.36
N ALA A 336 -14.89 24.95 3.74
CA ALA A 336 -14.67 26.08 4.64
C ALA A 336 -15.24 27.39 4.08
N ALA A 337 -15.19 27.58 2.76
CA ALA A 337 -15.83 28.71 2.09
C ALA A 337 -17.32 28.84 2.41
N ARG A 338 -18.01 27.76 2.78
CA ARG A 338 -19.43 27.81 3.17
C ARG A 338 -19.65 28.28 4.62
N LEU A 339 -18.58 28.37 5.41
CA LEU A 339 -18.60 28.72 6.84
C LEU A 339 -18.09 30.15 7.12
N THR A 340 -17.81 30.94 6.09
CA THR A 340 -17.37 32.34 6.19
C THR A 340 -18.11 33.21 5.18
N ALA A 341 -18.29 34.49 5.54
CA ALA A 341 -18.78 35.51 4.62
C ALA A 341 -17.63 36.25 3.89
N ASN A 342 -16.37 35.85 4.12
CA ASN A 342 -15.21 36.51 3.54
C ASN A 342 -15.11 36.22 2.04
N GLU A 343 -15.27 37.26 1.22
CA GLU A 343 -15.25 37.18 -0.25
C GLU A 343 -13.90 36.73 -0.79
N ASN A 344 -12.79 36.99 -0.10
CA ASN A 344 -11.45 36.60 -0.56
C ASN A 344 -11.29 35.07 -0.60
N LEU A 345 -11.96 34.33 0.31
CA LEU A 345 -11.93 32.86 0.27
C LEU A 345 -12.71 32.32 -0.94
N GLN A 346 -13.82 32.98 -1.30
CA GLN A 346 -14.59 32.66 -2.50
C GLN A 346 -13.79 33.01 -3.77
N GLU A 347 -13.10 34.14 -3.77
CA GLU A 347 -12.23 34.55 -4.87
C GLU A 347 -11.10 33.53 -5.06
N LEU A 348 -10.47 33.05 -3.98
CA LEU A 348 -9.40 32.06 -4.05
C LEU A 348 -9.85 30.76 -4.76
N LEU A 349 -11.12 30.40 -4.64
CA LEU A 349 -11.73 29.23 -5.29
C LEU A 349 -12.29 29.49 -6.69
N SER A 350 -12.22 30.73 -7.18
CA SER A 350 -12.78 31.08 -8.49
C SER A 350 -11.99 30.46 -9.65
N PRO A 351 -12.64 30.09 -10.77
CA PRO A 351 -11.94 29.54 -11.93
C PRO A 351 -10.81 30.46 -12.42
N GLY A 352 -9.63 29.89 -12.68
CA GLY A 352 -8.43 30.64 -13.06
C GLY A 352 -7.51 31.03 -11.91
N ASN A 353 -7.87 30.76 -10.65
CA ASN A 353 -7.04 30.99 -9.46
C ASN A 353 -6.39 29.71 -8.91
N GLU A 354 -6.30 28.64 -9.69
CA GLU A 354 -5.79 27.33 -9.25
C GLU A 354 -4.35 27.41 -8.71
N GLU A 355 -3.48 28.19 -9.36
CA GLU A 355 -2.10 28.37 -8.90
C GLU A 355 -2.01 29.20 -7.61
N LYS A 356 -2.91 30.19 -7.45
CA LYS A 356 -3.01 30.97 -6.21
C LYS A 356 -3.48 30.10 -5.05
N LEU A 357 -4.47 29.24 -5.29
CA LEU A 357 -4.93 28.26 -4.29
C LEU A 357 -3.79 27.32 -3.92
N LYS A 358 -3.08 26.75 -4.90
CA LYS A 358 -1.91 25.88 -4.65
C LYS A 358 -0.86 26.57 -3.79
N THR A 359 -0.50 27.81 -4.14
CA THR A 359 0.46 28.63 -3.39
C THR A 359 -0.04 28.98 -1.98
N TYR A 360 -1.34 29.16 -1.81
CA TYR A 360 -1.93 29.42 -0.50
C TYR A 360 -1.84 28.20 0.42
N LEU A 361 -2.19 27.01 -0.10
CA LEU A 361 -2.18 25.75 0.63
C LEU A 361 -0.78 25.37 1.12
N ASP A 362 0.26 25.68 0.33
CA ASP A 362 1.64 25.32 0.65
C ASP A 362 2.13 25.93 1.98
N GLY A 363 2.50 25.06 2.92
CA GLY A 363 3.05 25.45 4.21
C GLY A 363 2.08 26.14 5.20
N ARG A 364 0.78 26.21 4.89
CA ARG A 364 -0.26 26.72 5.80
C ARG A 364 -1.04 25.60 6.49
N ASP A 365 -1.55 25.90 7.67
CA ASP A 365 -2.41 25.02 8.46
C ASP A 365 -3.76 25.67 8.78
N LEU A 366 -4.61 24.95 9.53
CA LEU A 366 -5.95 25.42 9.88
C LEU A 366 -5.95 26.72 10.67
N LEU A 367 -4.92 27.00 11.48
CA LEU A 367 -4.80 28.24 12.22
C LEU A 367 -4.55 29.44 11.30
N ASP A 368 -3.74 29.25 10.25
CA ASP A 368 -3.56 30.31 9.24
C ASP A 368 -4.87 30.57 8.49
N LEU A 369 -5.58 29.49 8.09
CA LEU A 369 -6.86 29.61 7.41
C LEU A 369 -7.84 30.45 8.22
N VAL A 370 -8.01 30.14 9.52
CA VAL A 370 -9.00 30.85 10.33
C VAL A 370 -8.62 32.32 10.58
N ARG A 371 -7.33 32.64 10.63
CA ARG A 371 -6.84 34.02 10.75
C ARG A 371 -7.03 34.83 9.48
N ASP A 372 -6.73 34.22 8.33
CA ASP A 372 -6.71 34.92 7.05
C ASP A 372 -8.13 35.25 6.54
N PHE A 373 -9.14 34.43 6.86
CA PHE A 373 -10.51 34.56 6.30
C PHE A 373 -11.62 34.81 7.33
N THR A 374 -11.30 35.53 8.40
CA THR A 374 -12.28 36.07 9.36
C THR A 374 -13.25 37.08 8.68
N PRO A 375 -14.51 37.23 9.12
CA PRO A 375 -15.18 36.51 10.21
C PRO A 375 -15.78 35.16 9.78
N TRP A 376 -15.70 34.18 10.69
CA TRP A 376 -16.34 32.87 10.54
C TRP A 376 -17.72 32.86 11.17
N VAL A 377 -18.69 32.21 10.50
CA VAL A 377 -20.08 32.09 10.95
C VAL A 377 -20.46 30.66 11.38
N GLY A 378 -19.65 29.66 11.00
CA GLY A 378 -19.87 28.27 11.36
C GLY A 378 -19.60 27.96 12.85
N SER A 379 -20.41 27.09 13.42
CA SER A 379 -20.22 26.49 14.74
C SER A 379 -18.99 25.55 14.79
N ALA A 380 -18.49 25.26 15.99
CA ALA A 380 -17.40 24.28 16.17
C ALA A 380 -17.76 22.90 15.56
N GLN A 381 -19.02 22.46 15.66
CA GLN A 381 -19.49 21.22 15.04
C GLN A 381 -19.39 21.26 13.51
N GLU A 382 -19.80 22.37 12.88
CA GLU A 382 -19.72 22.52 11.42
C GLU A 382 -18.27 22.52 10.94
N PHE A 383 -17.35 23.13 11.70
CA PHE A 383 -15.92 23.09 11.40
C PHE A 383 -15.34 21.70 11.49
N VAL A 384 -15.53 20.98 12.61
CA VAL A 384 -14.97 19.62 12.72
C VAL A 384 -15.55 18.66 11.68
N SER A 385 -16.79 18.91 11.21
CA SER A 385 -17.44 18.09 10.18
C SER A 385 -16.82 18.24 8.78
N ILE A 386 -16.04 19.30 8.53
CA ILE A 386 -15.35 19.51 7.25
C ILE A 386 -13.89 19.04 7.28
N LEU A 387 -13.31 18.85 8.46
CA LEU A 387 -11.96 18.33 8.65
C LEU A 387 -11.90 16.84 8.28
N ARG A 388 -10.76 16.42 7.73
CA ARG A 388 -10.50 14.98 7.54
C ARG A 388 -10.01 14.35 8.84
N LYS A 389 -10.21 13.03 8.97
CA LYS A 389 -9.68 12.27 10.10
C LYS A 389 -8.16 12.33 10.13
N MET A 390 -7.57 12.24 11.32
CA MET A 390 -6.12 12.21 11.52
C MET A 390 -5.54 10.99 10.80
N PRO A 391 -4.68 11.18 9.78
CA PRO A 391 -4.05 10.06 9.11
C PRO A 391 -2.91 9.49 9.96
N SER A 392 -2.75 8.17 9.92
CA SER A 392 -1.56 7.53 10.47
C SER A 392 -0.32 7.90 9.64
N ARG A 393 0.85 8.01 10.27
CA ARG A 393 2.14 8.13 9.59
C ARG A 393 2.80 6.76 9.51
N LEU A 394 3.22 6.36 8.30
CA LEU A 394 3.91 5.10 8.05
C LEU A 394 5.42 5.32 8.20
N TYR A 395 6.08 4.38 8.84
CA TYR A 395 7.54 4.34 8.98
C TYR A 395 8.05 2.96 8.61
N SER A 396 9.07 2.88 7.76
CA SER A 396 9.74 1.61 7.45
C SER A 396 10.33 1.03 8.73
N ILE A 397 10.01 -0.24 9.01
CA ILE A 397 10.47 -0.91 10.22
C ILE A 397 11.99 -1.13 10.13
N SER A 398 12.71 -0.74 11.18
CA SER A 398 14.17 -0.85 11.29
C SER A 398 14.67 -1.97 12.20
N SER A 399 13.80 -2.92 12.53
CA SER A 399 14.16 -4.17 13.22
C SER A 399 13.69 -5.41 12.47
N SER A 400 14.31 -6.55 12.74
CA SER A 400 13.75 -7.88 12.45
C SER A 400 13.07 -8.43 13.70
N LEU A 401 11.92 -9.08 13.51
CA LEU A 401 11.21 -9.79 14.57
C LEU A 401 11.98 -11.05 15.03
N ALA A 402 12.83 -11.63 14.17
CA ALA A 402 13.71 -12.74 14.54
C ALA A 402 14.81 -12.28 15.51
N ALA A 403 15.34 -11.07 15.31
CA ALA A 403 16.37 -10.49 16.18
C ALA A 403 15.80 -9.86 17.45
N ASN A 404 14.60 -9.29 17.38
CA ASN A 404 13.95 -8.59 18.49
C ASN A 404 12.51 -9.11 18.64
N PRO A 405 12.33 -10.28 19.27
CA PRO A 405 11.01 -10.82 19.53
C PRO A 405 10.15 -9.82 20.32
N ASP A 406 8.89 -9.69 19.95
CA ASP A 406 7.92 -8.81 20.62
C ASP A 406 8.30 -7.31 20.61
N GLU A 407 9.22 -6.86 19.75
CA GLU A 407 9.60 -5.46 19.60
C GLU A 407 9.55 -5.00 18.14
N VAL A 408 9.24 -3.72 17.93
CA VAL A 408 9.38 -3.05 16.62
C VAL A 408 10.17 -1.77 16.77
N HIS A 409 11.19 -1.60 15.93
CA HIS A 409 12.05 -0.43 15.96
C HIS A 409 11.80 0.45 14.73
N LEU A 410 11.87 1.77 14.90
CA LEU A 410 11.71 2.76 13.84
C LEU A 410 12.86 3.77 13.83
N THR A 411 13.11 4.37 12.66
CA THR A 411 14.09 5.44 12.48
C THR A 411 13.38 6.70 11.95
N ILE A 412 13.15 7.67 12.81
CA ILE A 412 12.23 8.80 12.55
C ILE A 412 12.99 10.12 12.52
N GLY A 413 13.05 10.77 11.36
CA GLY A 413 13.59 12.13 11.22
C GLY A 413 12.59 13.19 11.70
N ALA A 414 13.01 14.08 12.60
CA ALA A 414 12.20 15.18 13.09
C ALA A 414 11.99 16.25 12.01
N VAL A 415 10.73 16.59 11.72
CA VAL A 415 10.39 17.55 10.67
C VAL A 415 10.11 18.91 11.28
N ARG A 416 10.97 19.88 10.98
CA ARG A 416 10.84 21.29 11.41
C ARG A 416 11.15 22.22 10.26
N TYR A 417 10.32 23.24 10.08
CA TYR A 417 10.54 24.28 9.06
C TYR A 417 9.86 25.58 9.48
N GLU A 418 10.17 26.69 8.79
CA GLU A 418 9.46 27.95 8.95
C GLU A 418 8.65 28.24 7.69
N ALA A 419 7.37 28.57 7.85
CA ALA A 419 6.50 28.93 6.76
C ALA A 419 5.49 30.00 7.21
N HIS A 420 5.32 31.03 6.38
CA HIS A 420 4.40 32.15 6.61
C HIS A 420 4.59 32.81 7.98
N GLY A 421 5.84 33.02 8.39
CA GLY A 421 6.19 33.68 9.64
C GLY A 421 5.97 32.85 10.91
N ARG A 422 5.65 31.55 10.78
CA ARG A 422 5.48 30.63 11.91
C ARG A 422 6.38 29.42 11.77
N LYS A 423 6.84 28.90 12.92
CA LYS A 423 7.50 27.59 13.00
C LYS A 423 6.48 26.49 12.77
N ARG A 424 6.88 25.46 12.04
CA ARG A 424 6.07 24.31 11.64
C ARG A 424 6.75 23.03 12.08
N ASN A 425 5.94 22.12 12.55
CA ASN A 425 6.34 20.87 13.18
C ASN A 425 5.57 19.74 12.51
N GLY A 426 6.27 18.66 12.13
CA GLY A 426 5.61 17.43 11.71
C GLY A 426 4.88 16.79 12.89
N VAL A 427 3.61 16.44 12.72
CA VAL A 427 2.74 15.95 13.81
C VAL A 427 3.37 14.75 14.55
N CYS A 428 3.61 13.66 13.82
CA CYS A 428 4.13 12.41 14.40
C CYS A 428 5.62 12.48 14.75
N SER A 429 6.43 13.12 13.91
CA SER A 429 7.88 13.17 14.12
C SER A 429 8.27 14.06 15.30
N ILE A 430 7.54 15.16 15.55
CA ILE A 430 7.77 16.01 16.73
C ILE A 430 7.10 15.44 17.97
N GLN A 431 5.98 14.73 17.84
CA GLN A 431 5.48 13.90 18.95
C GLN A 431 6.56 12.91 19.39
N THR A 432 7.21 12.21 18.44
CA THR A 432 8.31 11.28 18.74
C THR A 432 9.50 12.01 19.36
N ALA A 433 9.98 13.09 18.75
CA ALA A 433 11.20 13.74 19.20
C ALA A 433 11.09 14.44 20.56
N GLU A 434 9.92 15.04 20.86
CA GLU A 434 9.79 15.97 22.00
C GLU A 434 8.76 15.54 23.05
N ARG A 435 7.83 14.63 22.72
CA ARG A 435 6.66 14.35 23.58
C ARG A 435 6.48 12.88 23.97
N LEU A 436 7.14 11.94 23.29
CA LEU A 436 7.13 10.52 23.67
C LEU A 436 8.33 10.17 24.54
N GLN A 437 8.07 9.60 25.71
CA GLN A 437 9.05 9.10 26.66
C GLN A 437 8.87 7.60 26.88
N PRO A 438 9.92 6.88 27.31
CA PRO A 438 9.79 5.50 27.75
C PRO A 438 8.66 5.32 28.80
N GLY A 439 7.79 4.34 28.57
CA GLY A 439 6.58 4.06 29.36
C GLY A 439 5.30 4.72 28.84
N ASP A 440 5.38 5.66 27.89
CA ASP A 440 4.20 6.16 27.19
C ASP A 440 3.64 5.11 26.23
N THR A 441 2.39 5.26 25.78
CA THR A 441 1.80 4.37 24.76
C THR A 441 1.39 5.13 23.51
N VAL A 442 1.60 4.51 22.34
CA VAL A 442 1.21 5.07 21.04
C VAL A 442 0.37 4.07 20.25
N PRO A 443 -0.73 4.48 19.57
CA PRO A 443 -1.54 3.57 18.77
C PRO A 443 -0.84 3.22 17.45
N VAL A 444 -0.62 1.92 17.21
CA VAL A 444 0.10 1.39 16.06
C VAL A 444 -0.60 0.23 15.35
N TYR A 445 -0.25 0.01 14.09
CA TYR A 445 -0.61 -1.20 13.34
C TYR A 445 0.49 -1.56 12.33
N ILE A 446 0.56 -2.83 11.95
CA ILE A 446 1.50 -3.29 10.91
C ILE A 446 0.88 -3.10 9.53
N GLN A 447 1.64 -2.48 8.64
CA GLN A 447 1.35 -2.37 7.22
C GLN A 447 2.31 -3.30 6.46
N HIS A 448 1.78 -4.44 6.02
CA HIS A 448 2.57 -5.38 5.22
C HIS A 448 2.86 -4.82 3.83
N ASN A 449 4.10 -5.03 3.37
CA ASN A 449 4.57 -4.62 2.05
C ASN A 449 5.23 -5.79 1.31
N GLU A 450 4.48 -6.42 0.39
CA GLU A 450 4.99 -7.53 -0.44
C GLU A 450 5.89 -7.06 -1.60
N ASN A 451 6.01 -5.75 -1.82
CA ASN A 451 6.83 -5.16 -2.87
C ASN A 451 8.21 -4.70 -2.37
N PHE A 452 8.50 -4.90 -1.08
CA PHE A 452 9.78 -4.58 -0.46
C PHE A 452 10.18 -5.68 0.54
N LYS A 453 10.83 -6.74 0.04
CA LYS A 453 11.16 -7.96 0.78
C LYS A 453 12.52 -8.50 0.39
N LEU A 454 13.21 -9.12 1.36
CA LEU A 454 14.41 -9.91 1.12
C LEU A 454 14.15 -11.04 0.10
N PRO A 455 15.16 -11.50 -0.66
CA PRO A 455 15.00 -12.62 -1.57
C PRO A 455 14.72 -13.91 -0.81
N ASN A 456 13.86 -14.76 -1.37
CA ASN A 456 13.59 -16.10 -0.81
C ASN A 456 14.84 -16.98 -0.73
N ASN A 457 15.80 -16.76 -1.64
CA ASN A 457 17.10 -17.40 -1.58
C ASN A 457 18.05 -16.53 -0.73
N PRO A 458 18.46 -16.96 0.49
CA PRO A 458 19.32 -16.16 1.36
C PRO A 458 20.73 -15.93 0.77
N GLU A 459 21.15 -16.77 -0.18
CA GLU A 459 22.43 -16.69 -0.88
C GLU A 459 22.44 -15.68 -2.03
N ALA A 460 21.25 -15.21 -2.47
CA ALA A 460 21.19 -14.19 -3.51
C ALA A 460 21.82 -12.88 -3.01
N PRO A 461 22.74 -12.26 -3.78
CA PRO A 461 23.36 -11.01 -3.36
C PRO A 461 22.31 -9.89 -3.20
N ILE A 462 22.53 -8.99 -2.25
CA ILE A 462 21.69 -7.80 -2.08
C ILE A 462 22.49 -6.51 -2.15
N ILE A 463 21.94 -5.51 -2.84
CA ILE A 463 22.48 -4.15 -2.93
C ILE A 463 21.43 -3.20 -2.36
N MET A 464 21.80 -2.45 -1.34
CA MET A 464 20.92 -1.59 -0.57
C MET A 464 21.37 -0.14 -0.72
N VAL A 465 20.49 0.75 -1.16
CA VAL A 465 20.77 2.19 -1.33
C VAL A 465 19.82 2.98 -0.44
N GLY A 466 20.32 3.51 0.67
CA GLY A 466 19.50 4.10 1.73
C GLY A 466 20.17 5.26 2.45
N PRO A 467 20.15 6.48 1.88
CA PRO A 467 20.65 7.65 2.58
C PRO A 467 19.67 8.14 3.68
N GLY A 468 20.23 8.65 4.78
CA GLY A 468 19.50 9.18 5.93
C GLY A 468 18.57 8.13 6.54
N THR A 469 17.30 8.49 6.75
CA THR A 469 16.26 7.58 7.27
C THR A 469 15.96 6.41 6.32
N GLY A 470 16.40 6.48 5.06
CA GLY A 470 16.35 5.36 4.12
C GLY A 470 17.17 4.14 4.56
N ALA A 471 18.04 4.29 5.57
CA ALA A 471 18.76 3.17 6.19
C ALA A 471 17.84 2.26 7.05
N ALA A 472 16.64 2.72 7.40
CA ALA A 472 15.72 2.03 8.30
C ALA A 472 15.46 0.57 7.90
N PRO A 473 14.87 0.26 6.72
CA PRO A 473 14.57 -1.12 6.37
C PRO A 473 15.84 -1.96 6.16
N PHE A 474 16.96 -1.34 5.82
CA PHE A 474 18.23 -2.05 5.66
C PHE A 474 18.82 -2.50 6.98
N ARG A 475 18.55 -1.78 8.09
CA ARG A 475 18.89 -2.25 9.43
C ARG A 475 18.11 -3.52 9.75
N SER A 476 16.81 -3.53 9.44
CA SER A 476 15.95 -4.72 9.56
C SER A 476 16.45 -5.89 8.71
N PHE A 477 16.86 -5.64 7.46
CA PHE A 477 17.43 -6.66 6.58
C PHE A 477 18.71 -7.26 7.13
N MET A 478 19.61 -6.43 7.68
CA MET A 478 20.86 -6.92 8.25
C MET A 478 20.65 -7.75 9.51
N GLN A 479 19.73 -7.33 10.38
CA GLN A 479 19.34 -8.13 11.55
C GLN A 479 18.76 -9.48 11.15
N GLU A 480 17.84 -9.52 10.18
CA GLU A 480 17.28 -10.78 9.69
C GLU A 480 18.38 -11.71 9.16
N ARG A 481 19.28 -11.17 8.33
CA ARG A 481 20.37 -11.94 7.73
C ARG A 481 21.35 -12.50 8.75
N GLU A 482 21.66 -11.74 9.81
CA GLU A 482 22.47 -12.21 10.93
C GLU A 482 21.79 -13.40 11.64
N GLU A 483 20.50 -13.28 11.96
CA GLU A 483 19.75 -14.31 12.70
C GLU A 483 19.53 -15.60 11.91
N ILE A 484 19.24 -15.50 10.61
CA ILE A 484 19.08 -16.70 9.76
C ILE A 484 20.41 -17.29 9.29
N GLY A 485 21.54 -16.63 9.59
CA GLY A 485 22.88 -17.05 9.16
C GLY A 485 23.08 -17.01 7.65
N ALA A 486 22.53 -16.00 6.96
CA ALA A 486 22.64 -15.88 5.51
C ALA A 486 24.08 -15.53 5.09
N GLU A 487 24.66 -16.33 4.19
CA GLU A 487 26.05 -16.15 3.72
C GLU A 487 26.15 -15.37 2.40
N GLY A 488 25.02 -15.11 1.72
CA GLY A 488 24.96 -14.31 0.50
C GLY A 488 25.59 -12.92 0.67
N LYS A 489 26.15 -12.38 -0.42
CA LYS A 489 26.80 -11.07 -0.38
C LYS A 489 25.80 -9.95 -0.09
N SER A 490 26.22 -8.92 0.63
CA SER A 490 25.39 -7.77 0.98
C SER A 490 26.19 -6.47 0.88
N TRP A 491 25.61 -5.45 0.27
CA TRP A 491 26.27 -4.18 0.04
C TRP A 491 25.34 -3.03 0.40
N LEU A 492 25.80 -2.15 1.30
CA LEU A 492 25.09 -0.92 1.66
C LEU A 492 25.78 0.31 1.06
N PHE A 493 25.02 1.11 0.33
CA PHE A 493 25.32 2.50 0.00
C PHE A 493 24.54 3.41 0.96
N PHE A 494 25.25 3.98 1.93
CA PHE A 494 24.68 4.90 2.92
C PHE A 494 25.12 6.34 2.62
N GLY A 495 24.31 7.32 2.98
CA GLY A 495 24.75 8.72 2.94
C GLY A 495 23.98 9.62 3.87
N ASP A 496 24.65 10.67 4.36
CA ASP A 496 24.02 11.73 5.14
C ASP A 496 24.80 13.06 4.96
N GLN A 497 24.58 14.05 5.82
CA GLN A 497 25.24 15.35 5.75
C GLN A 497 26.69 15.26 6.23
N HIS A 498 26.91 14.81 7.45
CA HIS A 498 28.24 14.78 8.09
C HIS A 498 28.59 13.43 8.70
N PHE A 499 29.85 12.99 8.52
CA PHE A 499 30.35 11.75 9.10
C PHE A 499 30.28 11.73 10.63
N VAL A 500 30.64 12.85 11.27
CA VAL A 500 30.77 12.91 12.74
C VAL A 500 29.41 12.97 13.44
N THR A 501 28.42 13.63 12.84
CA THR A 501 27.15 13.92 13.53
C THR A 501 25.95 13.18 12.97
N ASP A 502 26.02 12.63 11.75
CA ASP A 502 24.82 12.11 11.07
C ASP A 502 24.99 10.68 10.55
N PHE A 503 26.06 9.99 10.93
CA PHE A 503 26.25 8.59 10.55
C PHE A 503 25.38 7.66 11.42
N LEU A 504 24.10 7.55 11.05
CA LEU A 504 23.11 6.73 11.73
C LEU A 504 23.56 5.27 11.84
N TYR A 505 23.43 4.69 13.04
CA TYR A 505 23.79 3.29 13.35
C TYR A 505 25.24 2.90 13.00
N GLN A 506 26.18 3.85 12.99
CA GLN A 506 27.59 3.63 12.60
C GLN A 506 28.21 2.36 13.20
N THR A 507 28.03 2.13 14.50
CA THR A 507 28.63 0.99 15.21
C THR A 507 28.05 -0.35 14.76
N GLU A 508 26.76 -0.40 14.42
CA GLU A 508 26.10 -1.61 13.92
C GLU A 508 26.62 -1.96 12.52
N TRP A 509 26.68 -0.98 11.61
CA TRP A 509 27.24 -1.19 10.27
C TRP A 509 28.68 -1.68 10.30
N GLN A 510 29.51 -1.10 11.16
CA GLN A 510 30.90 -1.50 11.34
C GLN A 510 31.03 -2.91 11.93
N LYS A 511 30.14 -3.28 12.86
CA LYS A 511 30.08 -4.63 13.41
C LYS A 511 29.73 -5.64 12.32
N TRP A 512 28.64 -5.43 11.57
CA TRP A 512 28.25 -6.33 10.48
C TRP A 512 29.31 -6.45 9.38
N LEU A 513 30.02 -5.35 9.08
CA LEU A 513 31.12 -5.38 8.11
C LEU A 513 32.29 -6.23 8.61
N LYS A 514 32.62 -6.12 9.89
CA LYS A 514 33.69 -6.90 10.52
C LYS A 514 33.34 -8.38 10.63
N ASP A 515 32.09 -8.68 10.97
CA ASP A 515 31.60 -10.04 11.19
C ASP A 515 31.24 -10.75 9.88
N GLY A 516 31.23 -10.03 8.76
CA GLY A 516 31.01 -10.56 7.40
C GLY A 516 29.55 -10.67 6.98
N VAL A 517 28.60 -10.32 7.87
CA VAL A 517 27.17 -10.24 7.54
C VAL A 517 26.94 -9.16 6.48
N LEU A 518 27.59 -8.00 6.63
CA LEU A 518 27.68 -6.96 5.61
C LEU A 518 28.97 -7.16 4.80
N SER A 519 28.89 -7.45 3.51
CA SER A 519 30.10 -7.66 2.71
C SER A 519 30.80 -6.35 2.34
N LYS A 520 30.03 -5.29 2.09
CA LYS A 520 30.57 -3.99 1.66
C LYS A 520 29.73 -2.81 2.15
N LEU A 521 30.41 -1.72 2.48
CA LEU A 521 29.82 -0.47 2.94
C LEU A 521 30.48 0.72 2.25
N ASP A 522 29.71 1.43 1.43
CA ASP A 522 30.11 2.67 0.79
C ASP A 522 29.31 3.84 1.36
N VAL A 523 30.01 4.89 1.79
CA VAL A 523 29.41 6.03 2.51
C VAL A 523 29.60 7.35 1.77
N ALA A 524 28.57 8.19 1.77
CA ALA A 524 28.57 9.51 1.14
C ALA A 524 28.16 10.61 2.13
N PHE A 525 29.07 11.55 2.42
CA PHE A 525 28.80 12.69 3.31
C PHE A 525 28.79 13.98 2.52
N SER A 526 27.59 14.52 2.32
CA SER A 526 27.35 15.60 1.35
C SER A 526 27.88 16.97 1.81
N ARG A 527 28.27 17.13 3.08
CA ARG A 527 28.67 18.42 3.66
C ARG A 527 30.04 18.43 4.36
N ASP A 528 30.79 17.33 4.29
CA ASP A 528 32.13 17.26 4.91
C ASP A 528 33.24 17.89 4.04
N THR A 529 32.98 18.07 2.74
CA THR A 529 33.93 18.72 1.82
C THR A 529 33.26 19.82 1.01
N ALA A 530 34.05 20.59 0.25
CA ALA A 530 33.53 21.61 -0.65
C ALA A 530 32.68 21.01 -1.79
N GLU A 531 32.99 19.79 -2.21
CA GLU A 531 32.23 19.05 -3.22
C GLU A 531 31.19 18.15 -2.54
N LYS A 532 29.96 18.16 -3.06
CA LYS A 532 28.88 17.34 -2.50
C LYS A 532 29.00 15.92 -3.03
N VAL A 533 29.18 14.97 -2.11
CA VAL A 533 29.19 13.54 -2.42
C VAL A 533 27.87 12.91 -2.01
N TYR A 534 27.22 12.22 -2.94
CA TYR A 534 25.96 11.50 -2.72
C TYR A 534 26.11 10.01 -3.08
N VAL A 535 25.11 9.20 -2.74
CA VAL A 535 25.14 7.74 -2.93
C VAL A 535 25.29 7.34 -4.41
N GLN A 536 24.68 8.08 -5.33
CA GLN A 536 24.84 7.85 -6.76
C GLN A 536 26.29 8.04 -7.24
N HIS A 537 27.05 8.95 -6.64
CA HIS A 537 28.47 9.11 -6.96
C HIS A 537 29.25 7.87 -6.51
N ARG A 538 28.95 7.32 -5.33
CA ARG A 538 29.55 6.06 -4.84
C ARG A 538 29.19 4.86 -5.70
N MET A 539 27.95 4.81 -6.20
CA MET A 539 27.54 3.78 -7.15
C MET A 539 28.34 3.86 -8.45
N LEU A 540 28.54 5.07 -9.00
CA LEU A 540 29.34 5.27 -10.22
C LEU A 540 30.82 4.93 -10.02
N GLU A 541 31.41 5.30 -8.87
CA GLU A 541 32.79 4.92 -8.52
C GLU A 541 32.98 3.40 -8.50
N ASN A 542 31.92 2.68 -8.13
CA ASN A 542 31.90 1.23 -8.02
C ASN A 542 31.13 0.55 -9.18
N SER A 543 30.92 1.24 -10.32
CA SER A 543 29.99 0.82 -11.37
C SER A 543 30.18 -0.61 -11.86
N LYS A 544 31.45 -0.99 -12.08
CA LYS A 544 31.82 -2.30 -12.61
C LYS A 544 31.40 -3.43 -11.66
N GLU A 545 31.74 -3.33 -10.38
CA GLU A 545 31.43 -4.36 -9.39
C GLU A 545 29.92 -4.40 -9.10
N LEU A 546 29.25 -3.24 -9.09
CA LEU A 546 27.79 -3.18 -8.98
C LEU A 546 27.13 -3.94 -10.13
N PHE A 547 27.56 -3.70 -11.37
CA PHE A 547 27.06 -4.42 -12.53
C PHE A 547 27.37 -5.93 -12.47
N GLU A 548 28.57 -6.31 -12.04
CA GLU A 548 28.92 -7.73 -11.83
C GLU A 548 27.95 -8.42 -10.84
N TRP A 549 27.57 -7.76 -9.75
CA TRP A 549 26.60 -8.32 -8.81
C TRP A 549 25.20 -8.43 -9.41
N LEU A 550 24.78 -7.46 -10.24
CA LEU A 550 23.51 -7.57 -10.98
C LEU A 550 23.52 -8.80 -11.90
N GLU A 551 24.64 -9.07 -12.58
CA GLU A 551 24.79 -10.27 -13.42
C GLU A 551 24.85 -11.57 -12.59
N GLU A 552 25.33 -11.52 -11.34
CA GLU A 552 25.27 -12.63 -10.38
C GLU A 552 23.86 -12.90 -9.81
N GLY A 553 22.86 -12.10 -10.20
CA GLY A 553 21.48 -12.29 -9.74
C GLY A 553 21.10 -11.40 -8.54
N ALA A 554 21.85 -10.34 -8.25
CA ALA A 554 21.57 -9.48 -7.10
C ALA A 554 20.15 -8.89 -7.12
N HIS A 555 19.63 -8.66 -5.92
CA HIS A 555 18.44 -7.84 -5.67
C HIS A 555 18.88 -6.45 -5.21
N LEU A 556 18.42 -5.41 -5.91
CA LEU A 556 18.70 -4.01 -5.62
C LEU A 556 17.49 -3.33 -4.97
N TYR A 557 17.75 -2.60 -3.89
CA TYR A 557 16.76 -1.93 -3.07
C TYR A 557 17.09 -0.45 -2.94
N ILE A 558 16.08 0.41 -3.06
CA ILE A 558 16.20 1.85 -2.79
C ILE A 558 15.19 2.23 -1.71
N CYS A 559 15.63 2.98 -0.70
CA CYS A 559 14.74 3.56 0.30
C CYS A 559 15.14 5.01 0.62
N GLY A 560 14.14 5.90 0.78
CA GLY A 560 14.31 7.30 1.15
C GLY A 560 13.53 8.28 0.27
N ASP A 561 14.07 9.48 0.06
CA ASP A 561 13.41 10.59 -0.66
C ASP A 561 12.98 10.19 -2.09
N GLU A 562 11.67 10.22 -2.34
CA GLU A 562 11.08 9.93 -3.65
C GLU A 562 11.44 10.98 -4.71
N LYS A 563 11.45 12.26 -4.31
CA LYS A 563 11.43 13.38 -5.27
C LYS A 563 12.75 13.59 -6.01
N HIS A 564 13.88 13.42 -5.33
CA HIS A 564 15.20 13.69 -5.92
C HIS A 564 16.06 12.43 -5.87
N MET A 565 16.23 11.84 -4.68
CA MET A 565 17.20 10.76 -4.48
C MET A 565 16.84 9.51 -5.31
N ALA A 566 15.59 9.05 -5.24
CA ALA A 566 15.16 7.87 -5.98
C ALA A 566 15.32 8.03 -7.51
N HIS A 567 15.03 9.23 -8.03
CA HIS A 567 15.20 9.56 -9.45
C HIS A 567 16.68 9.56 -9.86
N ASP A 568 17.55 10.18 -9.08
CA ASP A 568 18.99 10.24 -9.37
C ASP A 568 19.64 8.86 -9.31
N VAL A 569 19.29 8.04 -8.32
CA VAL A 569 19.78 6.67 -8.19
C VAL A 569 19.26 5.80 -9.34
N HIS A 570 17.99 5.94 -9.74
CA HIS A 570 17.43 5.19 -10.87
C HIS A 570 18.14 5.52 -12.18
N ASN A 571 18.36 6.80 -12.49
CA ASN A 571 19.10 7.19 -13.69
C ASN A 571 20.55 6.71 -13.64
N THR A 572 21.18 6.78 -12.47
CA THR A 572 22.55 6.28 -12.28
C THR A 572 22.64 4.77 -12.50
N LEU A 573 21.63 4.01 -12.07
CA LEU A 573 21.57 2.57 -12.34
C LEU A 573 21.53 2.29 -13.85
N ILE A 574 20.71 3.05 -14.61
CA ILE A 574 20.65 2.93 -16.07
C ILE A 574 22.00 3.30 -16.69
N ASP A 575 22.66 4.38 -16.24
CA ASP A 575 23.98 4.78 -16.72
C ASP A 575 25.04 3.70 -16.48
N ILE A 576 25.00 3.03 -15.32
CA ILE A 576 25.91 1.92 -14.98
C ILE A 576 25.68 0.74 -15.92
N ILE A 577 24.42 0.34 -16.14
CA ILE A 577 24.06 -0.78 -17.02
C ILE A 577 24.43 -0.48 -18.48
N GLU A 578 24.21 0.76 -18.93
CA GLU A 578 24.61 1.22 -20.27
C GLU A 578 26.13 1.08 -20.46
N LYS A 579 26.89 1.64 -19.51
CA LYS A 579 28.36 1.69 -19.57
C LYS A 579 29.00 0.31 -19.43
N GLU A 580 28.66 -0.43 -18.37
CA GLU A 580 29.33 -1.68 -18.02
C GLU A 580 28.77 -2.88 -18.80
N GLY A 581 27.49 -2.83 -19.19
CA GLY A 581 26.87 -3.83 -20.07
C GLY A 581 27.12 -3.61 -21.56
N GLY A 582 27.64 -2.45 -21.96
CA GLY A 582 27.83 -2.09 -23.37
C GLY A 582 26.52 -2.03 -24.16
N LEU A 583 25.43 -1.61 -23.50
CA LEU A 583 24.09 -1.54 -24.04
C LEU A 583 23.79 -0.13 -24.59
N SER A 584 22.74 0.00 -25.41
CA SER A 584 22.17 1.33 -25.67
C SER A 584 21.29 1.75 -24.50
N ARG A 585 21.01 3.05 -24.39
CA ARG A 585 20.11 3.59 -23.35
C ARG A 585 18.77 2.85 -23.28
N GLU A 586 18.14 2.60 -24.44
CA GLU A 586 16.83 1.93 -24.48
C GLU A 586 16.91 0.49 -23.95
N LYS A 587 18.01 -0.21 -24.23
CA LYS A 587 18.23 -1.58 -23.71
C LYS A 587 18.56 -1.59 -22.22
N ALA A 588 19.24 -0.57 -21.72
CA ALA A 588 19.50 -0.43 -20.29
C ALA A 588 18.20 -0.14 -19.52
N GLU A 589 17.30 0.68 -20.09
CA GLU A 589 15.96 0.91 -19.54
C GLU A 589 15.12 -0.38 -19.56
N GLU A 590 15.15 -1.16 -20.65
CA GLU A 590 14.52 -2.48 -20.73
C GLU A 590 15.09 -3.45 -19.67
N TYR A 591 16.41 -3.47 -19.47
CA TYR A 591 17.05 -4.27 -18.43
C TYR A 591 16.53 -3.91 -17.03
N VAL A 592 16.41 -2.61 -16.73
CA VAL A 592 15.88 -2.17 -15.42
C VAL A 592 14.41 -2.53 -15.26
N ALA A 593 13.60 -2.42 -16.31
CA ALA A 593 12.22 -2.87 -16.30
C ALA A 593 12.11 -4.38 -16.05
N ASP A 594 13.00 -5.18 -16.64
CA ASP A 594 13.09 -6.62 -16.40
C ASP A 594 13.48 -6.93 -14.94
N LEU A 595 14.40 -6.17 -14.34
CA LEU A 595 14.71 -6.30 -12.91
C LEU A 595 13.48 -6.03 -12.02
N GLN A 596 12.68 -5.01 -12.35
CA GLN A 596 11.45 -4.72 -11.60
C GLN A 596 10.44 -5.85 -11.75
N GLN A 597 10.25 -6.37 -12.96
CA GLN A 597 9.35 -7.50 -13.22
C GLN A 597 9.79 -8.75 -12.47
N GLN A 598 11.10 -8.99 -12.36
CA GLN A 598 11.67 -10.10 -11.61
C GLN A 598 11.68 -9.87 -10.08
N LYS A 599 11.17 -8.73 -9.59
CA LYS A 599 11.26 -8.29 -8.19
C LYS A 599 12.70 -8.23 -7.67
N ARG A 600 13.65 -7.97 -8.57
CA ARG A 600 15.08 -7.79 -8.29
C ARG A 600 15.46 -6.32 -8.20
N TYR A 601 14.56 -5.40 -8.55
CA TYR A 601 14.69 -3.98 -8.25
C TYR A 601 13.44 -3.49 -7.52
N GLN A 602 13.59 -3.15 -6.24
CA GLN A 602 12.49 -2.80 -5.33
C GLN A 602 12.70 -1.43 -4.70
N ARG A 603 11.61 -0.68 -4.47
CA ARG A 603 11.66 0.71 -4.00
C ARG A 603 10.66 0.95 -2.87
N ASP A 604 11.15 1.49 -1.76
CA ASP A 604 10.35 2.00 -0.64
C ASP A 604 10.66 3.48 -0.43
N VAL A 605 10.03 4.32 -1.25
CA VAL A 605 10.32 5.75 -1.35
C VAL A 605 9.09 6.57 -0.97
N TYR A 606 9.33 7.72 -0.33
CA TYR A 606 8.30 8.57 0.26
C TYR A 606 8.67 10.05 0.26
#